data_AF-A0A8C1ILB7-F1
#
_entry.id   AF-A0A8C1ILB7-F1
#
_cell.length_a   1.000
_cell.length_b   1.000
_cell.length_c   1.000
_cell.angle_alpha   90.00
_cell.angle_beta   90.00
_cell.angle_gamma   90.00
#
_symmetry.space_group_name_H-M   'P 1'
#
loop_
_entity.id
_entity.type
_entity.pdbx_description
1 polymer ?
#
loop_
_entity_poly.entity_id
_entity_poly.type
_entity_poly.pdbx_seq_one_letter_code
_entity_poly.pdbx_strand_id
1 'polypeptide(L)'
;MSYIIIHLTARVGEEVMFDDLPRDAESVECLTNTGSIDVWRREQGVLTDRLTDNDGHLIIKNFRSSDAGTYRVLDSTGGVLVTVTLTESPIQLTVQGPRSPNDSNGYFSN
;
A
#
# COMPACT_ATOMS: atom_id res chain seq x y z
N MET A 1 1.22 -25.42 -7.87
CA MET A 1 0.63 -24.25 -7.21
C MET A 1 1.22 -22.99 -7.82
N SER A 2 0.37 -22.09 -8.30
CA SER A 2 0.79 -20.77 -8.79
C SER A 2 0.57 -19.78 -7.65
N TYR A 3 1.62 -19.19 -7.12
CA TYR A 3 1.51 -18.15 -6.10
C TYR A 3 1.21 -16.81 -6.78
N ILE A 4 0.17 -16.11 -6.34
CA ILE A 4 -0.16 -14.77 -6.84
C ILE A 4 0.64 -13.75 -6.01
N ILE A 5 1.39 -12.89 -6.70
CA ILE A 5 2.13 -11.79 -6.09
C ILE A 5 1.53 -10.48 -6.61
N ILE A 6 1.11 -9.62 -5.68
CA ILE A 6 0.52 -8.32 -5.96
C ILE A 6 1.49 -7.25 -5.44
N HIS A 7 1.79 -6.26 -6.27
CA HIS A 7 2.57 -5.10 -5.88
C HIS A 7 1.67 -3.89 -5.78
N LEU A 8 1.59 -3.30 -4.58
CA LEU A 8 0.88 -2.07 -4.32
C LEU A 8 1.88 -0.97 -3.99
N THR A 9 1.57 0.24 -4.45
CA THR A 9 2.37 1.43 -4.18
C THR A 9 1.43 2.54 -3.74
N ALA A 10 1.73 3.19 -2.61
CA ALA A 10 0.86 4.19 -2.00
C ALA A 10 1.66 5.35 -1.41
N ARG A 11 1.08 6.55 -1.38
CA ARG A 11 1.69 7.72 -0.72
C ARG A 11 1.24 7.81 0.72
N VAL A 12 2.10 8.34 1.58
CA VAL A 12 1.74 8.62 2.98
C VAL A 12 0.52 9.54 3.00
N GLY A 13 -0.51 9.16 3.76
CA GLY A 13 -1.79 9.86 3.78
C GLY A 13 -2.90 9.23 2.94
N GLU A 14 -2.57 8.35 1.99
CA GLU A 14 -3.56 7.73 1.09
C GLU A 14 -4.24 6.52 1.73
N GLU A 15 -5.43 6.22 1.23
CA GLU A 15 -6.13 4.98 1.52
C GLU A 15 -5.62 3.87 0.59
N VAL A 16 -5.31 2.71 1.17
CA VAL A 16 -4.86 1.53 0.44
C VAL A 16 -5.84 0.40 0.69
N MET A 17 -6.41 -0.13 -0.38
CA MET A 17 -7.27 -1.30 -0.33
C MET A 17 -6.51 -2.51 -0.84
N PHE A 18 -6.49 -3.57 -0.04
CA PHE A 18 -6.16 -4.90 -0.50
C PHE A 18 -7.44 -5.42 -1.19
N ASP A 19 -7.36 -5.63 -2.50
CA ASP A 19 -8.45 -6.19 -3.33
C ASP A 19 -9.08 -7.44 -2.70
N ASP A 20 -10.29 -7.80 -3.16
CA ASP A 20 -11.08 -8.95 -2.70
C ASP A 20 -10.21 -10.13 -2.23
N LEU A 21 -10.22 -10.38 -0.93
CA LEU A 21 -9.52 -11.53 -0.39
C LEU A 21 -10.08 -12.81 -1.03
N PRO A 22 -9.21 -13.79 -1.37
CA PRO A 22 -9.67 -15.09 -1.83
C PRO A 22 -10.72 -15.66 -0.89
N ARG A 23 -11.75 -16.34 -1.41
CA ARG A 23 -12.80 -16.97 -0.58
C ARG A 23 -12.25 -17.97 0.46
N ASP A 24 -11.11 -18.58 0.12
CA ASP A 24 -10.42 -19.56 0.97
C ASP A 24 -9.44 -18.90 1.95
N ALA A 25 -9.34 -17.56 1.97
CA ALA A 25 -8.53 -16.82 2.92
C ALA A 25 -9.10 -16.99 4.34
N GLU A 26 -8.22 -17.38 5.24
CA GLU A 26 -8.54 -17.62 6.64
C GLU A 26 -7.79 -16.64 7.57
N SER A 27 -6.56 -16.26 7.19
CA SER A 27 -5.80 -15.23 7.89
C SER A 27 -4.96 -14.39 6.93
N VAL A 28 -4.63 -13.18 7.39
CA VAL A 28 -3.62 -12.32 6.76
C VAL A 28 -2.57 -12.00 7.79
N GLU A 29 -1.32 -12.23 7.42
CA GLU A 29 -0.15 -11.97 8.24
C GLU A 29 0.72 -10.88 7.61
N CYS A 30 1.26 -9.98 8.41
CA CYS A 30 2.29 -9.03 8.00
C CYS A 30 3.67 -9.57 8.40
N LEU A 31 4.58 -9.66 7.43
CA LEU A 31 5.97 -10.00 7.65
C LEU A 31 6.72 -8.80 8.24
N THR A 32 7.38 -9.06 9.34
CA THR A 32 8.24 -8.13 10.06
C THR A 32 9.67 -8.64 10.04
N ASN A 33 10.62 -7.81 10.45
CA ASN A 33 12.03 -8.22 10.57
C ASN A 33 12.25 -9.37 11.58
N THR A 34 11.30 -9.58 12.50
CA THR A 34 11.41 -10.56 13.60
C THR A 34 10.48 -11.76 13.46
N GLY A 35 9.67 -11.85 12.40
CA GLY A 35 8.69 -12.92 12.20
C GLY A 35 7.46 -12.46 11.41
N SER A 36 6.31 -13.08 11.62
CA SER A 36 5.02 -12.61 11.10
C SER A 36 4.05 -12.27 12.25
N ILE A 37 3.17 -11.30 12.01
CA ILE A 37 2.10 -10.92 12.92
C ILE A 37 0.77 -11.09 12.22
N ASP A 38 -0.22 -11.66 12.89
CA ASP A 38 -1.58 -11.74 12.37
C ASP A 38 -2.20 -10.33 12.36
N VAL A 39 -2.70 -9.90 11.20
CA VAL A 39 -3.36 -8.59 11.06
C VAL A 39 -4.85 -8.69 10.81
N TRP A 40 -5.30 -9.83 10.29
CA TRP A 40 -6.71 -10.17 10.10
C TRP A 40 -6.91 -11.68 10.16
N ARG A 41 -8.07 -12.10 10.67
CA ARG A 41 -8.53 -13.48 10.61
C ARG A 41 -10.02 -13.51 10.31
N ARG A 42 -10.45 -14.47 9.50
CA ARG A 42 -11.85 -14.58 9.06
C ARG A 42 -12.85 -14.60 10.21
N GLU A 43 -12.56 -15.38 11.26
CA GLU A 43 -13.46 -15.51 12.41
C GLU A 43 -13.38 -14.33 13.40
N GLN A 44 -12.28 -13.57 13.38
CA GLN A 44 -11.99 -12.53 14.38
C GLN A 44 -12.04 -11.11 13.80
N GLY A 45 -12.09 -10.98 12.48
CA GLY A 45 -11.92 -9.73 11.75
C GLY A 45 -10.51 -9.18 11.85
N VAL A 46 -10.40 -7.85 11.88
CA VAL A 46 -9.11 -7.16 11.99
C VAL A 46 -8.56 -7.25 13.42
N LEU A 47 -7.27 -7.57 13.53
CA LEU A 47 -6.55 -7.73 14.80
C LEU A 47 -5.65 -6.53 15.15
N THR A 48 -5.53 -5.57 14.24
CA THR A 48 -4.75 -4.33 14.40
C THR A 48 -5.62 -3.10 14.26
N ASP A 49 -5.21 -1.98 14.85
CA ASP A 49 -5.85 -0.68 14.69
C ASP A 49 -5.55 -0.01 13.34
N ARG A 50 -4.56 -0.54 12.60
CA ARG A 50 -4.11 0.01 11.31
C ARG A 50 -5.02 -0.37 10.14
N LEU A 51 -5.78 -1.44 10.27
CA LEU A 51 -6.61 -2.00 9.21
C LEU A 51 -8.09 -1.86 9.54
N THR A 52 -8.92 -1.87 8.51
CA THR A 52 -10.37 -1.98 8.63
C THR A 52 -10.81 -3.07 7.65
N ASP A 53 -11.68 -3.96 8.11
CA ASP A 53 -12.36 -4.92 7.26
C ASP A 53 -13.67 -4.28 6.80
N ASN A 54 -13.88 -4.27 5.48
CA ASN A 54 -15.10 -3.80 4.87
C ASN A 54 -15.54 -4.81 3.82
N ASP A 55 -16.44 -5.72 4.20
CA ASP A 55 -17.01 -6.74 3.32
C ASP A 55 -15.96 -7.67 2.67
N GLY A 56 -14.90 -8.03 3.41
CA GLY A 56 -13.80 -8.85 2.89
C GLY A 56 -12.70 -8.06 2.16
N HIS A 57 -12.81 -6.74 2.11
CA HIS A 57 -11.73 -5.85 1.72
C HIS A 57 -10.98 -5.36 2.96
N LEU A 58 -9.66 -5.57 2.97
CA LEU A 58 -8.79 -4.99 3.98
C LEU A 58 -8.36 -3.60 3.53
N ILE A 59 -8.54 -2.60 4.38
CA ILE A 59 -8.31 -1.20 4.07
C ILE A 59 -7.37 -0.57 5.10
N ILE A 60 -6.31 0.09 4.63
CA ILE A 60 -5.48 1.02 5.42
C ILE A 60 -5.93 2.43 5.04
N LYS A 61 -6.71 3.09 5.91
CA LYS A 61 -7.30 4.41 5.60
C LYS A 61 -6.31 5.57 5.49
N ASN A 62 -5.19 5.46 6.19
CA ASN A 62 -4.16 6.50 6.25
C ASN A 62 -2.79 5.84 6.29
N PHE A 63 -2.29 5.51 5.10
CA PHE A 63 -1.04 4.82 4.90
C PHE A 63 0.13 5.60 5.50
N ARG A 64 1.01 4.89 6.19
CA ARG A 64 2.27 5.37 6.74
C ARG A 64 3.40 4.51 6.22
N SER A 65 4.60 5.06 6.17
CA SER A 65 5.81 4.29 5.77
C SER A 65 6.03 3.04 6.62
N SER A 66 5.51 3.00 7.86
CA SER A 66 5.56 1.82 8.75
C SER A 66 4.60 0.70 8.36
N ASP A 67 3.57 0.99 7.56
CA ASP A 67 2.67 -0.04 7.03
C ASP A 67 3.21 -0.65 5.73
N ALA A 68 4.26 -0.07 5.15
CA ALA A 68 4.95 -0.69 4.02
C ALA A 68 5.56 -2.01 4.48
N GLY A 69 5.42 -3.04 3.65
CA GLY A 69 5.81 -4.39 4.05
C GLY A 69 5.26 -5.46 3.12
N THR A 70 5.46 -6.71 3.53
CA THR A 70 4.94 -7.87 2.81
C THR A 70 3.83 -8.51 3.63
N TYR A 71 2.64 -8.62 3.05
CA TYR A 71 1.48 -9.25 3.62
C TYR A 71 1.25 -10.60 2.94
N ARG A 72 0.91 -11.62 3.70
CA ARG A 72 0.60 -12.97 3.19
C ARG A 72 -0.82 -13.33 3.57
N VAL A 73 -1.61 -13.68 2.58
CA VAL A 73 -2.94 -14.23 2.75
C VAL A 73 -2.80 -15.75 2.80
N LEU A 74 -3.28 -16.36 3.88
CA LEU A 74 -3.14 -17.77 4.16
C LEU A 74 -4.50 -18.48 4.14
N ASP A 75 -4.51 -19.74 3.70
CA ASP A 75 -5.63 -20.64 3.86
C ASP A 75 -5.66 -21.29 5.26
N SER A 76 -6.68 -22.10 5.52
CA SER A 76 -6.88 -22.81 6.80
C SER A 76 -5.77 -23.82 7.15
N THR A 77 -4.91 -24.17 6.20
CA THR A 77 -3.76 -25.07 6.39
C THR A 77 -2.43 -24.30 6.54
N GLY A 78 -2.47 -22.96 6.45
CA GLY A 78 -1.29 -22.10 6.43
C GLY A 78 -0.62 -21.99 5.05
N GLY A 79 -1.29 -22.49 4.00
CA GLY A 79 -0.84 -22.35 2.62
C GLY A 79 -0.98 -20.90 2.14
N VAL A 80 0.03 -20.39 1.43
CA VAL A 80 0.00 -19.01 0.91
C VAL A 80 -0.85 -18.97 -0.34
N LEU A 81 -1.94 -18.21 -0.29
CA LEU A 81 -2.80 -17.94 -1.44
C LEU A 81 -2.29 -16.73 -2.23
N VAL A 82 -1.99 -15.64 -1.52
CA VAL A 82 -1.55 -14.37 -2.12
C VAL A 82 -0.44 -13.75 -1.27
N THR A 83 0.56 -13.18 -1.94
CA THR A 83 1.55 -12.30 -1.31
C THR A 83 1.36 -10.89 -1.83
N VAL A 84 1.16 -9.92 -0.95
CA VAL A 84 1.03 -8.51 -1.29
C VAL A 84 2.25 -7.76 -0.78
N THR A 85 2.98 -7.12 -1.68
CA THR A 85 4.09 -6.24 -1.33
C THR A 85 3.62 -4.79 -1.44
N LEU A 86 3.49 -4.13 -0.30
CA LEU A 86 3.10 -2.73 -0.20
C LEU A 86 4.34 -1.84 -0.06
N THR A 87 4.49 -0.89 -0.95
CA THR A 87 5.63 0.03 -1.03
C THR A 87 5.19 1.47 -0.95
N GLU A 88 6.03 2.34 -0.39
CA GLU A 88 5.81 3.78 -0.43
C GLU A 88 6.11 4.30 -1.84
N SER A 89 5.18 5.08 -2.40
CA SER A 89 5.41 5.82 -3.65
C SER A 89 6.48 6.87 -3.42
N PRO A 90 7.52 6.96 -4.28
CA PRO A 90 8.45 8.07 -4.22
C PRO A 90 7.67 9.38 -4.44
N ILE A 91 7.97 10.38 -3.61
CA ILE A 91 7.47 11.74 -3.79
C ILE A 91 8.04 12.23 -5.13
N GLN A 92 7.19 12.45 -6.14
CA GLN A 92 7.59 13.23 -7.30
C GLN A 92 7.70 14.68 -6.86
N LEU A 93 8.89 15.07 -6.38
CA LEU A 93 9.25 16.48 -6.28
C LEU A 93 9.22 17.04 -7.69
N THR A 94 8.12 17.70 -8.04
CA THR A 94 8.10 18.53 -9.25
C THR A 94 9.02 19.70 -8.94
N VAL A 95 10.31 19.58 -9.26
CA VAL A 95 11.19 20.73 -9.35
C VAL A 95 10.58 21.59 -10.45
N GLN A 96 9.81 22.62 -10.09
CA GLN A 96 9.58 23.72 -11.01
C GLN A 96 10.98 24.21 -11.36
N GLY A 97 11.43 23.89 -12.58
CA GLY A 97 12.70 24.42 -13.09
C GLY A 97 12.71 25.93 -12.88
N PRO A 98 13.89 26.54 -12.68
CA PRO A 98 13.98 27.98 -12.46
C PRO A 98 13.19 28.70 -13.55
N ARG A 99 12.22 29.52 -13.14
CA ARG A 99 11.47 30.40 -14.03
C ARG A 99 12.52 31.25 -14.75
N SER A 100 12.71 31.02 -16.05
CA SER A 100 13.66 31.78 -16.84
C SER A 100 13.30 33.27 -16.74
N PRO A 101 14.14 34.13 -16.15
CA PRO A 101 13.87 35.55 -16.11
C PRO A 101 14.49 36.17 -17.35
N ASN A 102 13.85 36.08 -18.51
CA ASN A 102 14.25 36.85 -19.69
C ASN A 102 13.15 36.93 -20.74
N ASP A 103 12.10 37.71 -20.43
CA ASP A 103 11.45 38.51 -21.45
C ASP A 103 11.97 39.94 -21.27
N SER A 104 13.11 40.20 -21.91
CA SER A 104 13.74 41.52 -21.93
C SER A 104 12.84 42.52 -22.66
N ASN A 105 12.63 43.67 -22.02
CA ASN A 105 12.03 44.88 -22.58
C ASN A 105 12.47 45.18 -24.03
N GLY A 106 11.53 45.11 -24.97
CA GLY A 106 11.67 45.72 -26.29
C GLY A 106 11.21 47.18 -26.28
N TYR A 107 12.04 48.09 -25.79
CA TYR A 107 11.95 49.50 -26.19
C TYR A 107 12.56 49.64 -27.59
N PHE A 108 11.75 49.91 -28.60
CA PHE A 108 12.21 50.61 -29.79
C PHE A 108 11.19 51.69 -30.14
N SER A 109 11.52 52.91 -29.72
CA SER A 109 11.07 54.13 -30.40
C SER A 109 11.83 54.25 -31.71
N ASN A 110 11.12 54.46 -32.82
CA ASN A 110 11.36 55.59 -33.74
C ASN A 110 10.18 55.75 -34.69
#